data_AF-A0A974XAH7-F1
#
_entry.id   AF-A0A974XAH7-F1
#
_cell.length_a   1.000
_cell.length_b   1.000
_cell.length_c   1.000
_cell.angle_alpha   90.00
_cell.angle_beta   90.00
_cell.angle_gamma   90.00
#
_symmetry.space_group_name_H-M   'P 1'
#
loop_
_entity.id
_entity.type
_entity.pdbx_description
1 polymer ?
#
loop_
_entity_poly.entity_id
_entity_poly.type
_entity_poly.pdbx_seq_one_letter_code
_entity_poly.pdbx_strand_id
1 'polypeptide(L)'
;MDFLFEKIAYLKGLAEGLDVSENTKEGKLFKAMIDVLEEITNNIDELVEDQDEVNEYLDLLDEDLSKVEGEIFGEYDIDEDFEFDEDDFEDECECSCGCDCE
;
A
#
# COMPACT_ATOMS: atom_id res chain seq x y z
N MET A 1 7.18 7.31 13.79
CA MET A 1 5.94 8.11 13.85
C MET A 1 5.95 9.15 14.98
N ASP A 2 7.15 9.49 15.45
CA ASP A 2 7.41 10.00 16.79
C ASP A 2 6.88 11.42 17.00
N PHE A 3 6.80 12.20 15.92
CA PHE A 3 6.28 13.55 15.94
C PHE A 3 4.79 13.63 16.34
N LEU A 4 3.97 12.64 15.97
CA LEU A 4 2.57 12.60 16.37
C LEU A 4 2.43 12.23 17.85
N PHE A 5 3.21 11.25 18.31
CA PHE A 5 3.29 10.88 19.73
C PHE A 5 3.74 12.04 20.61
N GLU A 6 4.77 12.79 20.20
CA GLU A 6 5.24 13.99 20.90
C GLU A 6 4.14 15.07 21.00
N LYS A 7 3.37 15.27 19.93
CA LYS A 7 2.26 16.22 19.93
C LYS A 7 1.12 15.80 20.84
N ILE A 8 0.79 14.51 20.88
CA ILE A 8 -0.25 13.98 21.77
C ILE A 8 0.22 14.07 23.23
N ALA A 9 1.47 13.74 23.51
CA ALA A 9 2.07 13.92 24.83
C ALA A 9 2.06 15.40 25.27
N TYR A 10 2.34 16.33 24.36
CA TYR A 10 2.20 17.76 24.60
C TYR A 10 0.74 18.16 24.92
N LEU A 11 -0.24 17.64 24.18
CA LEU A 11 -1.66 17.89 24.44
C LEU A 11 -2.12 17.34 25.80
N LYS A 12 -1.64 16.14 26.18
CA LYS A 12 -1.87 15.57 27.52
C LYS A 12 -1.33 16.50 28.61
N GLY A 13 -0.06 16.91 28.49
CA GLY A 13 0.56 17.83 29.44
C GLY A 13 -0.13 19.21 29.49
N LEU A 14 -0.60 19.71 28.35
CA LEU A 14 -1.35 20.96 28.29
C LEU A 14 -2.72 20.83 28.97
N ALA A 15 -3.42 19.70 28.80
CA ALA A 15 -4.70 19.43 29.46
C ALA A 15 -4.52 19.34 30.99
N GLU A 16 -3.44 18.72 31.47
CA GLU A 16 -3.07 18.70 32.89
C GLU A 16 -2.76 20.11 33.42
N GLY A 17 -1.96 20.89 32.67
CA GLY A 17 -1.56 22.25 33.07
C GLY A 17 -2.70 23.28 33.08
N LEU A 18 -3.74 23.06 32.27
CA LEU A 18 -4.96 23.89 32.24
C LEU A 18 -6.03 23.46 33.24
N ASP A 19 -5.74 22.45 34.08
CA ASP A 19 -6.68 21.87 35.04
C ASP A 19 -7.97 21.38 34.35
N VAL A 20 -7.81 20.73 33.19
CA VAL A 20 -8.92 20.12 32.44
C VAL A 20 -9.44 18.93 33.24
N SER A 21 -10.40 19.25 34.09
CA SER A 21 -10.99 18.33 35.05
C SER A 21 -11.94 17.32 34.39
N GLU A 22 -11.83 16.05 34.75
CA GLU A 22 -12.84 15.03 34.41
C GLU A 22 -14.21 15.27 35.07
N ASN A 23 -14.32 16.27 35.95
CA ASN A 23 -15.59 16.58 36.60
C ASN A 23 -16.46 17.53 35.77
N THR A 24 -15.91 18.15 34.72
CA THR A 24 -16.68 19.00 33.78
C THR A 24 -17.06 18.22 32.53
N LYS A 25 -18.13 18.63 31.85
CA LYS A 25 -18.59 17.97 30.62
C LYS A 25 -17.54 18.13 29.51
N GLU A 26 -16.94 19.31 29.46
CA GLU A 26 -15.92 19.72 28.50
C GLU A 26 -14.61 18.97 28.75
N GLY A 27 -14.20 18.80 30.01
CA GLY A 27 -12.96 18.09 30.31
C GLY A 27 -13.02 16.59 30.03
N LYS A 28 -14.17 15.95 30.26
CA LYS A 28 -14.41 14.58 29.80
C LYS A 28 -14.31 14.45 28.28
N LEU A 29 -14.88 15.41 27.55
CA LEU A 29 -14.82 15.42 26.08
C LEU A 29 -13.38 15.58 25.59
N PHE A 30 -12.62 16.54 26.12
CA PHE A 30 -11.24 16.77 25.69
C PHE A 30 -10.32 15.58 25.97
N LYS A 31 -10.45 14.93 27.13
CA LYS A 31 -9.68 13.72 27.41
C LYS A 31 -10.03 12.59 26.45
N ALA A 32 -11.32 12.32 26.25
CA ALA A 32 -11.75 11.31 25.29
C ALA A 32 -11.23 11.60 23.86
N MET A 33 -11.19 12.86 23.44
CA MET A 33 -10.59 13.24 22.15
C MET A 33 -9.09 12.95 22.10
N ILE A 34 -8.34 13.23 23.16
CA ILE A 34 -6.90 12.96 23.24
C ILE A 34 -6.64 11.45 23.20
N ASP A 35 -7.46 10.66 23.89
CA ASP A 35 -7.34 9.19 23.90
C ASP A 35 -7.61 8.61 22.51
N VAL A 36 -8.64 9.09 21.80
CA VAL A 36 -8.92 8.68 20.42
C VAL A 36 -7.78 9.07 19.48
N LEU A 37 -7.15 10.23 19.67
CA LEU A 37 -6.00 10.63 18.86
C LEU A 37 -4.78 9.71 19.09
N GLU A 38 -4.57 9.26 20.33
CA GLU A 38 -3.53 8.28 20.65
C GLU A 38 -3.82 6.93 19.99
N GLU A 39 -5.06 6.45 20.07
CA GLU A 39 -5.47 5.21 19.40
C GLU A 39 -5.29 5.29 17.88
N ILE A 40 -5.70 6.40 17.24
CA ILE A 40 -5.48 6.63 15.80
C ILE A 40 -3.99 6.59 15.48
N THR A 41 -3.15 7.19 16.31
CA THR A 41 -1.71 7.24 16.06
C THR A 41 -1.08 5.85 16.17
N ASN A 42 -1.46 5.05 17.16
CA ASN A 42 -1.01 3.66 17.26
C ASN A 42 -1.45 2.81 16.06
N ASN A 43 -2.71 2.92 15.63
CA ASN A 43 -3.21 2.17 14.48
C ASN A 43 -2.49 2.57 13.17
N ILE A 44 -2.11 3.84 13.04
CA ILE A 44 -1.32 4.27 11.87
C ILE A 44 0.09 3.65 11.94
N ASP A 45 0.69 3.52 13.12
CA ASP A 45 2.01 2.89 13.32
C ASP A 45 1.97 1.42 12.88
N GLU A 46 0.99 0.68 13.38
CA GLU A 46 0.73 -0.70 12.95
C GLU A 46 0.51 -0.80 11.43
N LEU A 47 -0.25 0.12 10.84
CA LEU A 47 -0.50 0.13 9.39
C LEU A 47 0.77 0.41 8.57
N VAL A 48 1.69 1.23 9.08
CA VAL A 48 2.97 1.48 8.41
C VAL A 48 3.84 0.22 8.45
N GLU A 49 3.87 -0.48 9.57
CA GLU A 49 4.58 -1.77 9.69
C GLU A 49 4.00 -2.82 8.74
N ASP A 50 2.68 -2.96 8.67
CA ASP A 50 2.00 -3.86 7.73
C ASP A 50 2.30 -3.49 6.27
N GLN A 51 2.32 -2.18 5.96
CA GLN A 51 2.62 -1.70 4.61
C GLN A 51 4.08 -1.99 4.22
N ASP A 52 5.02 -1.87 5.15
CA ASP A 52 6.41 -2.23 4.92
C ASP A 52 6.55 -3.74 4.64
N GLU A 53 5.84 -4.61 5.39
CA GLU A 53 5.80 -6.05 5.11
C GLU A 53 5.22 -6.35 3.72
N VAL A 54 4.13 -5.68 3.33
CA VAL A 54 3.56 -5.82 1.98
C VAL A 54 4.56 -5.41 0.90
N ASN A 55 5.31 -4.32 1.10
CA ASN A 55 6.33 -3.89 0.14
C ASN A 55 7.43 -4.96 -0.02
N GLU A 56 7.86 -5.60 1.06
CA GLU A 56 8.83 -6.71 0.99
C GLU A 56 8.26 -7.89 0.18
N TYR A 57 6.99 -8.25 0.35
CA TYR A 57 6.37 -9.28 -0.48
C TYR A 57 6.25 -8.87 -1.94
N LEU A 58 6.00 -7.60 -2.23
CA LEU A 58 5.96 -7.09 -3.61
C LEU A 58 7.32 -7.21 -4.29
N ASP A 59 8.40 -6.88 -3.58
CA ASP A 59 9.77 -7.03 -4.10
C ASP A 59 10.09 -8.51 -4.42
N LEU A 60 9.64 -9.44 -3.57
CA LEU A 60 9.80 -10.88 -3.82
C LEU A 60 9.00 -11.35 -5.05
N LEU A 61 7.76 -10.85 -5.21
CA LEU A 61 6.94 -11.17 -6.37
C LEU A 61 7.54 -10.60 -7.66
N ASP A 62 8.13 -9.42 -7.62
CA ASP A 62 8.82 -8.80 -8.74
C ASP A 62 10.05 -9.65 -9.15
N GLU A 63 10.85 -10.09 -8.18
CA GLU A 63 12.00 -10.97 -8.45
C GLU A 63 11.55 -12.30 -9.09
N ASP A 64 10.49 -12.92 -8.58
CA ASP A 64 9.96 -14.16 -9.12
C ASP A 64 9.33 -13.97 -10.52
N LEU A 65 8.66 -12.86 -10.76
CA LEU A 65 8.14 -12.53 -12.09
C LEU A 65 9.29 -12.32 -13.09
N SER A 66 10.33 -11.59 -12.70
CA SER A 66 11.51 -11.36 -13.53
C SER A 66 12.20 -12.68 -13.94
N LYS A 67 12.27 -13.67 -13.03
CA LYS A 67 12.77 -15.02 -13.37
C LYS A 67 11.89 -15.70 -14.42
N VAL A 68 10.57 -15.64 -14.25
CA VAL A 68 9.62 -16.25 -15.20
C VAL A 68 9.71 -15.58 -16.57
N GLU A 69 9.81 -14.25 -16.60
CA GLU A 69 10.00 -13.49 -17.82
C GLU A 69 11.31 -13.89 -18.53
N GLY A 70 12.40 -14.02 -17.79
CA GLY A 70 13.68 -14.52 -18.33
C GLY A 70 13.63 -15.95 -18.85
N GLU A 71 12.85 -16.85 -18.22
CA GLU A 71 12.68 -18.22 -18.70
C GLU A 71 11.81 -18.32 -19.98
N ILE A 72 10.79 -17.47 -20.10
CA ILE A 72 9.83 -17.50 -21.22
C ILE A 72 10.30 -16.68 -22.41
N PHE A 73 10.75 -15.45 -22.17
CA PHE A 73 11.13 -14.48 -23.20
C PHE A 73 12.64 -14.39 -23.43
N GLY A 74 13.47 -14.99 -22.56
CA GLY A 74 14.93 -14.88 -22.58
C GLY A 74 15.44 -13.55 -21.99
N GLU A 75 16.75 -13.42 -21.76
CA GLU A 75 17.41 -12.13 -21.41
C GLU A 75 17.46 -11.16 -22.62
N TYR A 76 16.42 -11.13 -23.46
CA TYR A 76 16.33 -10.10 -24.48
C TYR A 76 15.88 -8.82 -23.77
N ASP A 77 16.85 -7.91 -23.56
CA ASP A 77 16.57 -6.49 -23.38
C ASP A 77 15.51 -6.14 -24.43
N ILE A 78 14.26 -5.93 -23.98
CA ILE A 78 13.25 -5.29 -24.81
C ILE A 78 13.74 -3.84 -24.90
N ASP A 79 14.68 -3.60 -25.81
CA ASP A 79 14.96 -2.26 -26.31
C ASP A 79 13.58 -1.66 -26.63
N GLU A 80 13.32 -0.45 -26.13
CA GLU A 80 12.07 0.33 -26.35
C GLU A 80 11.76 0.62 -27.85
N ASP A 81 12.45 -0.05 -28.77
CA ASP A 81 12.32 -0.02 -30.23
C ASP A 81 11.64 -1.28 -30.80
N PHE A 82 10.91 -2.06 -30.00
CA PHE A 82 9.93 -3.00 -30.56
C PHE A 82 8.77 -2.18 -31.16
N GLU A 83 8.99 -1.66 -32.39
CA GLU A 83 7.90 -1.32 -33.29
C GLU A 83 7.09 -2.60 -33.48
N PHE A 84 5.91 -2.61 -32.87
CA PHE A 84 4.89 -3.63 -33.09
C PHE A 84 4.48 -3.52 -34.56
N ASP A 85 5.13 -4.28 -35.43
CA ASP A 85 4.71 -4.38 -36.83
C ASP A 85 3.35 -5.10 -36.78
N GLU A 86 2.27 -4.35 -37.04
CA GLU A 86 0.87 -4.80 -37.00
C GLU A 86 0.56 -5.96 -37.98
N ASP A 87 1.56 -6.42 -38.73
CA ASP A 87 1.45 -7.38 -39.83
C ASP A 87 1.72 -8.85 -39.43
N ASP A 88 2.11 -9.16 -38.18
CA ASP A 88 2.40 -10.55 -37.74
C ASP A 88 1.23 -11.25 -37.00
N PHE A 89 0.01 -10.70 -37.12
CA PHE A 89 -1.25 -11.32 -36.64
C PHE A 89 -2.03 -12.05 -37.74
N GLU A 90 -1.43 -12.36 -38.88
CA GLU A 90 -1.97 -13.33 -39.83
C GLU A 90 -1.26 -14.69 -39.69
N ASP A 91 -2.05 -15.73 -39.47
CA ASP A 91 -1.67 -17.15 -39.48
C ASP A 91 -1.09 -17.79 -38.21
N GLU A 92 -1.92 -17.95 -37.17
CA GLU A 92 -2.15 -19.30 -36.63
C GLU A 92 -3.50 -19.44 -35.89
N CYS A 93 -4.59 -19.24 -36.62
CA CYS A 93 -5.87 -19.83 -36.23
C CYS A 93 -5.87 -21.31 -36.65
N GLU A 94 -5.06 -22.15 -36.01
CA GLU A 94 -5.30 -23.60 -36.01
C GLU A 94 -6.48 -23.91 -35.10
N CYS A 95 -7.65 -23.71 -35.70
CA CYS A 95 -8.97 -24.02 -35.21
C CYS A 95 -9.07 -25.50 -34.76
N SER A 96 -9.17 -25.74 -33.45
CA SER A 96 -9.68 -27.00 -32.88
C SER A 96 -11.11 -26.89 -32.32
N CYS A 97 -11.84 -25.81 -32.61
CA CYS A 97 -13.27 -25.72 -32.29
C CYS A 97 -14.07 -25.42 -33.55
N GLY A 98 -14.88 -26.39 -33.99
CA GLY A 98 -15.70 -26.29 -35.19
C GLY A 98 -16.67 -25.10 -35.16
N CYS A 99 -16.23 -23.99 -35.75
CA CYS A 99 -17.06 -22.86 -36.10
C CYS A 99 -17.18 -22.82 -37.62
N ASP A 100 -18.39 -23.12 -38.11
CA ASP A 100 -18.82 -22.86 -39.47
C ASP A 100 -18.65 -21.35 -39.77
N CYS A 101 -17.83 -21.02 -40.75
CA CYS A 101 -17.72 -19.68 -41.30
C CYS A 101 -18.60 -19.55 -42.55
N GLU A 102 -19.89 -19.25 -42.34
CA GLU A 102 -20.75 -18.38 -43.15
C GLU A 102 -21.74 -17.65 -42.24
#